data_AF-A0A370LQW4-F1
#
_entry.id   AF-A0A370LQW4-F1
#
_cell.length_a   1.000
_cell.length_b   1.000
_cell.length_c   1.000
_cell.angle_alpha   90.00
_cell.angle_beta   90.00
_cell.angle_gamma   90.00
#
_symmetry.space_group_name_H-M   'P 1'
#
loop_
_entity.id
_entity.type
_entity.pdbx_description
1 polymer ?
#
loop_
_entity_poly.entity_id
_entity_poly.type
_entity_poly.pdbx_seq_one_letter_code
_entity_poly.pdbx_strand_id
1 'polypeptide(L)'
;MGKRLSRKQLKKRTSKKCYFCDCDEYELLDVHRIVPGEEGGKYNDFNTLVCCALCHRKIHSNKIQILGKYYSTAGRYILYYINEEGKEMWE
;
A
#
# COMPACT_ATOMS: atom_id res chain seq x y z
N MET A 1 -22.46 18.24 -11.61
CA MET A 1 -21.02 18.01 -11.89
C MET A 1 -20.49 17.01 -10.86
N GLY A 2 -20.08 15.82 -11.29
CA GLY A 2 -19.52 14.81 -10.38
C GLY A 2 -18.21 15.30 -9.78
N LYS A 3 -18.06 15.19 -8.45
CA LYS A 3 -16.86 15.60 -7.72
C LYS A 3 -15.67 14.74 -8.18
N ARG A 4 -14.58 15.37 -8.66
CA ARG A 4 -13.36 14.66 -9.07
C ARG A 4 -12.76 13.96 -7.85
N LEU A 5 -12.64 12.63 -7.90
CA LEU A 5 -12.03 11.84 -6.84
C LEU A 5 -10.54 12.19 -6.74
N SER A 6 -10.02 12.30 -5.51
CA SER A 6 -8.57 12.43 -5.31
C SER A 6 -7.85 11.15 -5.72
N ARG A 7 -6.55 11.24 -6.06
CA ARG A 7 -5.72 10.05 -6.37
C ARG A 7 -5.78 8.99 -5.27
N LYS A 8 -5.86 9.41 -4.01
CA LYS A 8 -5.99 8.51 -2.85
C LYS A 8 -7.32 7.76 -2.86
N GLN A 9 -8.43 8.47 -3.07
CA GLN A 9 -9.75 7.86 -3.13
C GLN A 9 -9.89 6.91 -4.32
N LEU A 10 -9.32 7.27 -5.47
CA LEU A 10 -9.28 6.42 -6.65
C LEU A 10 -8.50 5.13 -6.35
N LYS A 11 -7.31 5.24 -5.75
CA LYS A 11 -6.48 4.10 -5.38
C LYS A 11 -7.19 3.14 -4.44
N LYS A 12 -7.85 3.65 -3.39
CA LYS A 12 -8.68 2.85 -2.48
C LYS A 12 -9.79 2.10 -3.23
N ARG A 13 -10.52 2.80 -4.12
CA ARG A 13 -11.61 2.19 -4.91
C ARG A 13 -11.13 1.11 -5.87
N THR A 14 -9.94 1.27 -6.46
CA THR A 14 -9.39 0.27 -7.38
C THR A 14 -8.82 -0.94 -6.64
N SER A 15 -8.13 -0.73 -5.50
CA SER A 15 -7.58 -1.83 -4.69
C SER A 15 -8.66 -2.65 -3.99
N LYS A 16 -9.73 -1.99 -3.53
CA LYS A 16 -10.89 -2.57 -2.82
C LYS A 16 -10.60 -3.22 -1.46
N LYS A 17 -9.37 -3.66 -1.19
CA LYS A 17 -8.96 -4.28 0.07
C LYS A 17 -7.54 -3.92 0.49
N CYS A 18 -7.22 -4.26 1.73
CA CYS A 18 -5.87 -4.20 2.27
C CYS A 18 -4.95 -5.15 1.50
N TYR A 19 -3.70 -4.73 1.31
CA TYR A 19 -2.70 -5.60 0.68
C TYR A 19 -2.30 -6.79 1.55
N PHE A 20 -2.22 -6.59 2.87
CA PHE A 20 -1.62 -7.56 3.81
C PHE A 20 -2.63 -8.44 4.54
N CYS A 21 -3.92 -8.12 4.45
CA CYS A 21 -4.97 -8.88 5.10
C CYS A 21 -6.28 -8.78 4.33
N ASP A 22 -7.30 -9.51 4.76
CA ASP A 22 -8.57 -9.59 4.05
C ASP A 22 -9.51 -8.39 4.29
N CYS A 23 -9.08 -7.39 5.08
CA CYS A 23 -9.89 -6.20 5.37
C CYS A 23 -10.23 -5.44 4.08
N ASP A 24 -11.50 -5.38 3.72
CA ASP A 24 -12.05 -4.65 2.57
C ASP A 24 -12.91 -3.43 2.95
N GLU A 25 -13.10 -3.20 4.24
CA GLU A 25 -13.88 -2.07 4.77
C GLU A 25 -13.31 -0.71 4.31
N TYR A 26 -13.99 -0.06 3.36
CA TYR A 26 -13.46 1.12 2.68
C TYR A 26 -13.05 2.25 3.64
N GLU A 27 -13.78 2.41 4.75
CA GLU A 27 -13.52 3.44 5.77
C GLU A 27 -12.22 3.18 6.54
N LEU A 28 -11.82 1.91 6.69
CA LEU A 28 -10.59 1.51 7.37
C LEU A 28 -9.37 1.46 6.45
N LEU A 29 -9.57 1.54 5.13
CA LEU A 29 -8.48 1.53 4.15
C LEU A 29 -7.79 2.89 4.06
N ASP A 30 -6.47 2.88 3.98
CA ASP A 30 -5.64 4.06 3.80
C ASP A 30 -4.60 3.84 2.71
N VAL A 31 -4.14 4.95 2.12
CA VAL A 31 -3.07 4.92 1.13
C VAL A 31 -1.75 5.24 1.81
N HIS A 32 -0.93 4.20 1.97
CA HIS A 32 0.41 4.32 2.52
C HIS A 32 1.43 4.63 1.42
N ARG A 33 2.39 5.49 1.74
CA ARG A 33 3.54 5.78 0.88
C ARG A 33 4.75 5.00 1.39
N ILE A 34 5.38 4.22 0.52
CA ILE A 34 6.54 3.38 0.88
C ILE A 34 7.72 4.28 1.27
N VAL A 35 8.08 5.20 0.37
CA VAL A 35 8.98 6.32 0.64
C VAL A 35 8.13 7.50 1.10
N PRO A 36 8.34 8.03 2.31
CA PRO A 36 7.57 9.16 2.83
C PRO A 36 7.85 10.43 2.02
N GLY A 37 6.97 11.42 2.19
CA GLY A 37 7.10 12.68 1.44
C GLY A 37 8.33 13.51 1.83
N GLU A 38 8.76 13.38 3.08
CA GLU A 38 9.94 14.05 3.63
C GLU A 38 11.22 13.61 2.93
N GLU A 39 11.24 12.37 2.42
CA GLU A 39 12.34 11.78 1.63
C GLU A 39 12.11 11.92 0.11
N GLY A 40 11.15 12.76 -0.32
CA GLY A 40 10.83 12.99 -1.73
C GLY A 40 9.83 12.01 -2.34
N GLY A 41 9.22 11.14 -1.53
CA GLY A 41 8.25 10.15 -1.96
C GLY A 41 6.94 10.73 -2.51
N LYS A 42 6.65 10.44 -3.78
CA LYS A 42 5.45 10.92 -4.51
C LYS A 42 4.29 9.95 -4.40
N TYR A 43 3.05 10.44 -4.60
CA TYR A 43 1.88 9.58 -4.77
C TYR A 43 1.81 9.05 -6.20
N ASN A 44 2.48 7.93 -6.46
CA ASN A 44 2.43 7.20 -7.72
C ASN A 44 2.23 5.69 -7.46
N ASP A 45 1.98 4.91 -8.51
CA ASP A 45 1.70 3.47 -8.36
C ASP A 45 2.88 2.67 -7.81
N PHE A 46 4.12 3.14 -7.98
CA PHE A 46 5.34 2.51 -7.48
C PHE A 46 5.60 2.79 -6.00
N ASN A 47 5.12 3.93 -5.49
CA ASN A 47 5.42 4.37 -4.13
C ASN A 47 4.18 4.32 -3.21
N THR A 48 3.05 3.81 -3.70
CA THR A 48 1.82 3.75 -2.92
C THR A 48 1.18 2.38 -2.92
N LEU A 49 0.59 2.03 -1.78
CA LEU A 49 -0.24 0.85 -1.60
C LEU A 49 -1.45 1.17 -0.71
N VAL A 50 -2.44 0.29 -0.74
CA VAL A 50 -3.62 0.39 0.10
C VAL A 50 -3.51 -0.63 1.23
N CYS A 51 -3.63 -0.17 2.47
CA CYS A 51 -3.64 -1.03 3.64
C CYS A 51 -4.68 -0.55 4.64
N CYS A 52 -5.20 -1.45 5.47
CA CYS A 52 -6.11 -1.06 6.54
C CYS A 52 -5.35 -0.32 7.65
N ALA A 53 -6.07 0.42 8.50
CA ALA A 53 -5.49 1.18 9.61
C ALA A 53 -4.56 0.33 10.51
N LEU A 54 -4.90 -0.94 10.75
CA LEU A 54 -4.07 -1.84 11.54
C LEU A 54 -2.73 -2.16 10.84
N CYS A 55 -2.78 -2.62 9.59
CA CYS A 55 -1.57 -2.91 8.80
C CYS A 55 -0.74 -1.63 8.57
N HIS A 56 -1.40 -0.49 8.39
CA HIS A 56 -0.74 0.80 8.30
C HIS A 56 0.07 1.10 9.57
N ARG A 57 -0.50 0.89 10.76
CA ARG A 57 0.21 1.05 12.03
C ARG A 57 1.34 0.03 12.20
N LYS A 58 1.14 -1.22 11.77
CA LYS A 58 2.20 -2.25 11.79
C LYS A 58 3.41 -1.84 10.95
N ILE A 59 3.19 -1.18 9.81
CA ILE A 59 4.28 -0.62 8.99
C ILE A 59 5.03 0.47 9.76
N HIS A 60 4.31 1.45 10.33
CA HIS A 60 4.94 2.51 11.14
C HIS A 60 5.69 1.97 12.38
N SER A 61 5.25 0.84 12.92
CA SER A 61 5.90 0.16 14.05
C SER A 61 6.98 -0.85 13.63
N ASN A 62 7.38 -0.89 12.35
CA ASN A 62 8.35 -1.83 11.79
C ASN A 62 8.00 -3.33 11.97
N LYS A 63 6.73 -3.66 12.24
CA LYS A 63 6.25 -5.05 12.24
C LYS A 63 6.05 -5.59 10.83
N ILE A 64 5.78 -4.69 9.87
CA ILE A 64 5.77 -5.00 8.44
C ILE A 64 6.76 -4.04 7.80
N GLN A 65 7.79 -4.55 7.14
CA GLN A 65 8.80 -3.70 6.52
C GLN A 65 8.68 -3.81 5.01
N ILE A 66 8.31 -2.71 4.35
CA ILE A 66 8.19 -2.69 2.90
C ILE A 66 9.55 -2.30 2.32
N LEU A 67 10.13 -3.19 1.51
CA LEU A 67 11.45 -3.01 0.94
C LEU A 67 11.38 -2.40 -0.47
N GLY A 68 10.29 -2.68 -1.19
CA GLY A 68 10.09 -2.06 -2.50
C GLY A 68 8.83 -2.53 -3.21
N LYS A 69 8.52 -1.87 -4.32
CA LYS A 69 7.43 -2.26 -5.21
C LYS A 69 7.89 -2.17 -6.66
N TYR A 70 7.78 -3.28 -7.37
CA TYR A 70 8.34 -3.49 -8.69
C TYR A 70 7.23 -3.79 -9.69
N TYR A 71 7.39 -3.37 -10.93
CA TYR A 71 6.49 -3.76 -12.01
C TYR A 71 7.08 -4.97 -12.73
N SER A 72 6.38 -6.09 -12.68
CA SER A 72 6.82 -7.34 -13.30
C SER A 72 6.53 -7.35 -14.80
N THR A 73 7.33 -8.12 -15.56
CA THR A 73 7.10 -8.40 -16.98
C THR A 73 5.77 -9.11 -17.25
N ALA A 74 5.18 -9.75 -16.23
CA ALA A 74 3.84 -10.32 -16.27
C ALA A 74 2.70 -9.28 -16.23
N GLY A 75 3.02 -7.97 -16.21
CA GLY A 75 2.03 -6.90 -16.21
C GLY A 75 1.36 -6.63 -14.85
N ARG A 76 1.96 -7.12 -13.76
CA ARG A 76 1.47 -6.91 -12.39
C ARG A 76 2.54 -6.26 -11.51
N TYR A 77 2.10 -5.51 -10.51
CA TYR A 77 3.00 -5.00 -9.47
C TYR A 77 3.27 -6.09 -8.45
N ILE A 78 4.53 -6.25 -8.08
CA ILE A 78 5.00 -7.12 -7.00
C ILE A 78 5.54 -6.24 -5.89
N LEU A 79 5.06 -6.44 -4.68
CA LEU A 79 5.53 -5.84 -3.45
C LEU A 79 6.52 -6.80 -2.80
N TYR A 80 7.70 -6.28 -2.47
CA TYR A 80 8.69 -6.98 -1.66
C TYR A 80 8.60 -6.42 -0.24
N TYR A 81 8.28 -7.28 0.72
CA TYR A 81 8.11 -6.88 2.12
C TYR A 81 8.46 -8.02 3.09
N ILE A 82 8.80 -7.65 4.31
CA ILE A 82 8.99 -8.56 5.45
C ILE A 82 7.71 -8.53 6.28
N ASN A 83 7.15 -9.71 6.54
CA ASN A 83 5.94 -9.86 7.34
C ASN A 83 6.23 -9.79 8.86
N GLU A 84 5.18 -9.92 9.69
CA GLU A 84 5.30 -9.86 11.16
C GLU A 84 6.10 -11.03 11.77
N GLU A 85 6.28 -12.11 11.03
CA GLU A 85 7.07 -13.27 11.43
C GLU A 85 8.54 -13.16 10.99
N GLY A 86 8.93 -12.06 10.32
CA GLY A 86 10.27 -11.89 9.77
C GLY A 86 10.51 -12.63 8.44
N LYS A 87 9.47 -13.14 7.79
CA LYS A 87 9.58 -13.83 6.50
C LYS A 87 9.52 -12.84 5.34
N GLU A 88 10.36 -13.08 4.35
CA GLU A 88 10.40 -12.34 3.09
C GLU A 88 9.27 -12.79 2.16
N MET A 89 8.49 -11.83 1.67
CA MET A 89 7.34 -12.05 0.80
C MET A 89 7.52 -11.27 -0.51
N TRP A 90 7.21 -11.95 -1.63
CA TRP A 90 7.22 -11.39 -2.99
C TRP A 90 5.86 -11.63 -3.63
N GLU A 91 4.93 -10.70 -3.43
CA GLU A 91 3.53 -10.83 -3.88
C GLU A 91 3.11 -9.64 -4.70
#